data_AF-A0A838DAQ0-F1
#
_entry.id   AF-A0A838DAQ0-F1
#
_cell.length_a   1.000
_cell.length_b   1.000
_cell.length_c   1.000
_cell.angle_alpha   90.00
_cell.angle_beta   90.00
_cell.angle_gamma   90.00
#
_symmetry.space_group_name_H-M   'P 1'
#
loop_
_entity.id
_entity.type
_entity.pdbx_description
1 polymer ?
#
loop_
_entity_poly.entity_id
_entity_poly.type
_entity_poly.pdbx_seq_one_letter_code
_entity_poly.pdbx_strand_id
1 'polypeptide(L)'
;MANFFPRWSNWLPLKLLVIGAVVVTGLTAATWYYATPKYTRVGYEPIQPVPFPHDLHVQQLGMDCRYCHSFVDVAAHSNIPNTQTCMACHQQVQKDNPKLEPIRA
;
A
#
# COMPACT_ATOMS: atom_id res chain seq x y z
N MET A 1 -59.17 0.51 -20.78
CA MET A 1 -57.78 0.80 -20.36
C MET A 1 -56.90 -0.29 -20.94
N ALA A 2 -55.89 0.05 -21.74
CA ALA A 2 -54.97 -0.95 -22.27
C ALA A 2 -54.15 -1.53 -21.10
N ASN A 3 -54.15 -2.86 -20.95
CA ASN A 3 -53.24 -3.52 -20.03
C ASN A 3 -51.83 -3.42 -20.62
N PHE A 4 -51.08 -2.42 -20.18
CA PHE A 4 -49.72 -2.18 -20.64
C PHE A 4 -48.76 -3.34 -20.29
N PHE A 5 -49.09 -4.15 -19.27
CA PHE A 5 -48.31 -5.33 -18.87
C PHE A 5 -49.11 -6.64 -19.00
N PRO A 6 -48.63 -7.61 -19.78
CA PRO A 6 -49.23 -8.94 -19.89
C PRO A 6 -49.02 -9.79 -18.63
N ARG A 7 -49.91 -10.77 -18.37
CA ARG A 7 -49.91 -11.58 -17.12
C ARG A 7 -48.61 -12.35 -16.84
N TRP A 8 -47.82 -12.64 -17.87
CA TRP A 8 -46.51 -13.28 -17.70
C TRP A 8 -45.51 -12.39 -16.95
N SER A 9 -45.73 -11.07 -16.94
CA SER A 9 -44.90 -10.10 -16.22
C SER A 9 -44.99 -10.24 -14.69
N ASN A 10 -46.01 -10.91 -14.14
CA ASN A 10 -46.12 -11.16 -12.69
C ASN A 10 -45.02 -12.11 -12.16
N TRP A 11 -44.43 -12.93 -13.04
CA TRP A 11 -43.32 -13.81 -12.70
C TRP A 11 -41.95 -13.14 -12.79
N LEU A 12 -41.87 -12.01 -13.49
CA LEU A 12 -40.65 -11.24 -13.66
C LEU A 12 -40.03 -10.83 -12.31
N PRO A 13 -40.75 -10.26 -11.32
CA PRO A 13 -40.15 -9.85 -10.05
C PRO A 13 -39.54 -11.04 -9.29
N LEU A 14 -40.22 -12.19 -9.27
CA LEU A 14 -39.70 -13.39 -8.60
C LEU A 14 -38.42 -13.91 -9.26
N LYS A 15 -38.38 -13.95 -10.61
CA LYS A 15 -37.17 -14.37 -11.35
C LYS A 15 -36.00 -13.43 -11.11
N LEU A 16 -36.27 -12.12 -11.09
CA LEU A 16 -35.26 -11.11 -10.79
C LEU A 16 -34.72 -11.23 -9.36
N LEU A 17 -35.60 -11.51 -8.38
CA LEU A 17 -35.19 -11.75 -7.00
C LEU A 17 -34.28 -12.98 -6.86
N VAL A 18 -34.64 -14.09 -7.49
CA VAL A 18 -33.84 -15.33 -7.41
C VAL A 18 -32.49 -15.16 -8.11
N ILE A 19 -32.48 -14.59 -9.32
CA ILE A 19 -31.23 -14.33 -10.05
C ILE A 19 -30.34 -13.38 -9.25
N GLY A 20 -30.92 -12.30 -8.71
CA GLY A 20 -30.22 -11.35 -7.85
C GLY A 20 -29.60 -12.03 -6.63
N ALA A 21 -30.37 -12.87 -5.92
CA ALA A 21 -29.89 -13.60 -4.75
C ALA A 21 -28.71 -14.53 -5.09
N VAL A 22 -28.77 -15.25 -6.22
CA VAL A 22 -27.68 -16.14 -6.65
C VAL A 22 -26.44 -15.36 -7.07
N VAL A 23 -26.60 -14.29 -7.84
CA VAL A 23 -25.48 -13.45 -8.30
C VAL A 23 -24.77 -12.80 -7.11
N VAL A 24 -25.54 -12.20 -6.20
CA VAL A 24 -24.97 -11.59 -4.99
C VAL A 24 -24.22 -12.63 -4.16
N THR A 25 -24.85 -13.78 -3.88
CA THR A 25 -24.22 -14.84 -3.07
C THR A 25 -22.94 -15.37 -3.72
N GLY A 26 -22.95 -15.59 -5.04
CA GLY A 26 -21.80 -16.09 -5.78
C GLY A 26 -20.64 -15.08 -5.82
N LEU A 27 -20.93 -13.80 -6.07
CA LEU A 27 -19.92 -12.75 -6.07
C LEU A 27 -19.30 -12.57 -4.68
N THR A 28 -20.12 -12.62 -3.63
CA THR A 28 -19.62 -12.54 -2.25
C THR A 28 -18.71 -13.73 -1.91
N ALA A 29 -19.10 -14.95 -2.27
CA ALA A 29 -18.26 -16.13 -2.01
C ALA A 29 -16.94 -16.09 -2.81
N ALA A 30 -16.99 -15.60 -4.05
CA ALA A 30 -15.81 -15.49 -4.90
C ALA A 30 -14.83 -14.43 -4.39
N THR A 31 -15.28 -13.22 -4.03
CA THR A 31 -14.39 -12.18 -3.50
C THR A 31 -13.79 -12.60 -2.16
N TRP A 32 -14.58 -13.26 -1.31
CA TRP A 32 -14.12 -13.79 -0.02
C TRP A 32 -12.97 -14.79 -0.17
N TYR A 33 -13.03 -15.65 -1.18
CA TYR A 33 -12.03 -16.70 -1.37
C TYR A 33 -10.80 -16.22 -2.17
N TYR A 34 -10.98 -15.33 -3.14
CA TYR A 34 -9.92 -14.97 -4.10
C TYR A 34 -9.21 -13.64 -3.83
N ALA A 35 -9.83 -12.66 -3.15
CA ALA A 35 -9.24 -11.32 -2.95
C ALA A 35 -8.39 -11.23 -1.66
N THR A 36 -7.39 -12.11 -1.48
CA THR A 36 -6.57 -12.13 -0.25
C THR A 36 -5.35 -11.17 -0.31
N PRO A 37 -5.01 -10.42 0.77
CA PRO A 37 -3.86 -9.47 0.81
C PRO A 37 -2.45 -10.07 0.75
N LYS A 38 -2.35 -11.41 0.76
CA LYS A 38 -1.15 -12.19 0.46
C LYS A 38 -0.47 -11.76 -0.85
N TYR A 39 -1.22 -11.14 -1.75
CA TYR A 39 -0.77 -10.75 -3.09
C TYR A 39 -0.45 -9.25 -3.23
N THR A 40 -0.55 -8.44 -2.17
CA THR A 40 -0.25 -6.98 -2.25
C THR A 40 0.87 -6.52 -1.32
N ARG A 41 1.24 -7.30 -0.29
CA ARG A 41 2.07 -6.79 0.82
C ARG A 41 2.83 -7.88 1.58
N VAL A 42 3.59 -8.73 0.90
CA VAL A 42 4.34 -9.79 1.59
C VAL A 42 5.82 -9.69 1.26
N GLY A 43 6.63 -9.38 2.28
CA GLY A 43 8.10 -9.41 2.21
C GLY A 43 8.71 -8.61 1.05
N TYR A 44 7.97 -7.64 0.51
CA TYR A 44 8.39 -6.91 -0.68
C TYR A 44 9.51 -5.95 -0.31
N GLU A 45 10.72 -6.32 -0.71
CA GLU A 45 11.93 -5.55 -0.50
C GLU A 45 12.46 -5.08 -1.86
N PRO A 46 12.13 -3.85 -2.29
CA PRO A 46 12.63 -3.33 -3.55
C PRO A 46 14.11 -2.97 -3.42
N ILE A 47 14.86 -3.15 -4.52
CA ILE A 47 16.23 -2.63 -4.61
C ILE A 47 16.15 -1.10 -4.54
N GLN A 48 16.78 -0.54 -3.51
CA GLN A 48 16.83 0.90 -3.33
C GLN A 48 18.01 1.50 -4.13
N PRO A 49 17.85 2.69 -4.74
CA PRO A 49 18.95 3.39 -5.43
C PRO A 49 20.15 3.66 -4.52
N VAL A 50 19.86 3.85 -3.23
CA VAL A 50 20.82 3.98 -2.15
C VAL A 50 20.43 2.91 -1.14
N PRO A 51 21.24 1.85 -0.95
CA PRO A 51 20.93 0.81 0.02
C PRO A 51 20.87 1.42 1.42
N PHE A 52 19.69 1.41 2.03
CA PHE A 52 19.49 1.93 3.37
C PHE A 52 19.13 0.79 4.34
N PRO A 53 20.13 0.22 5.05
CA PRO A 53 19.90 -0.79 6.07
C PRO A 53 19.23 -0.13 7.30
N HIS A 54 17.91 -0.21 7.39
CA HIS A 54 17.15 0.34 8.52
C HIS A 54 17.59 -0.27 9.87
N ASP A 55 18.00 -1.53 9.86
CA ASP A 55 18.48 -2.25 11.04
C ASP A 55 19.75 -1.61 11.63
N LEU A 56 20.73 -1.24 10.81
CA LEU A 56 21.93 -0.54 11.28
C LEU A 56 21.57 0.79 11.94
N HIS A 57 20.73 1.57 11.27
CA HIS A 57 20.39 2.92 11.69
C HIS A 57 19.49 2.95 12.93
N VAL A 58 18.51 2.05 13.02
CA VAL A 58 17.52 2.04 14.09
C VAL A 58 17.92 1.07 15.20
N GLN A 59 18.23 -0.19 14.88
CA GLN A 59 18.47 -1.22 15.90
C GLN A 59 19.87 -1.11 16.52
N GLN A 60 20.89 -0.84 15.70
CA GLN A 60 22.28 -0.83 16.19
C GLN A 60 22.69 0.55 16.72
N LEU A 61 22.31 1.63 16.01
CA LEU A 61 22.67 3.00 16.39
C LEU A 61 21.63 3.72 17.26
N GLY A 62 20.42 3.15 17.38
CA GLY A 62 19.37 3.70 18.25
C GLY A 62 18.76 5.01 17.77
N MET A 63 18.79 5.30 16.46
CA MET A 63 18.21 6.54 15.95
C MET A 63 16.68 6.53 16.00
N ASP A 64 16.10 7.67 16.39
CA ASP A 64 14.66 7.89 16.38
C ASP A 64 14.12 7.95 14.94
N CYS A 65 12.99 7.29 14.68
CA CYS A 65 12.36 7.23 13.35
C CYS A 65 12.09 8.62 12.75
N ARG A 66 11.78 9.61 13.59
CA ARG A 66 11.44 10.99 13.18
C ARG A 66 12.65 11.79 12.74
N TYR A 67 13.85 11.30 13.02
CA TYR A 67 15.07 11.91 12.50
C TYR A 67 15.06 11.94 10.96
N CYS A 68 14.59 10.84 10.34
CA CYS A 68 14.46 10.73 8.89
C CYS A 68 13.03 11.07 8.41
N HIS A 69 12.01 10.61 9.13
CA HIS A 69 10.60 10.80 8.80
C HIS A 69 9.97 11.93 9.61
N SER A 70 10.51 13.14 9.43
CA SER A 70 10.20 14.30 10.27
C SER A 70 8.74 14.77 10.21
N PHE A 71 8.01 14.44 9.13
CA PHE A 71 6.62 14.84 8.97
C PHE A 71 5.60 13.82 9.49
N VAL A 72 6.06 12.71 10.07
CA VAL A 72 5.17 11.66 10.58
C VAL A 72 4.18 12.19 11.63
N ASP A 73 4.56 13.22 12.40
CA ASP A 73 3.73 13.78 13.48
C ASP A 73 2.88 15.00 13.04
N VAL A 74 3.09 15.54 11.83
CA VAL A 74 2.53 16.85 11.43
C VAL A 74 1.85 16.87 10.06
N ALA A 75 2.00 15.83 9.23
CA ALA A 75 1.41 15.77 7.89
C ALA A 75 0.67 14.46 7.63
N ALA A 76 -0.31 14.51 6.73
CA ALA A 76 -1.05 13.32 6.29
C ALA A 76 -0.17 12.30 5.54
N HIS A 77 0.98 12.74 5.02
CA HIS A 77 1.97 11.89 4.38
C HIS A 77 3.35 12.22 4.94
N SER A 78 4.03 11.22 5.49
CA SER A 78 5.40 11.41 5.96
C SER A 78 6.34 11.56 4.77
N ASN A 79 7.33 12.43 4.93
CA ASN A 79 8.40 12.58 3.95
C ASN A 79 9.30 11.33 3.91
N ILE A 80 9.99 11.19 2.78
CA ILE A 80 11.29 10.54 2.70
C ILE A 80 12.33 11.64 2.98
N PRO A 81 13.40 11.39 3.77
CA PRO A 81 14.39 12.42 4.06
C PRO A 81 15.07 12.95 2.79
N ASN A 82 15.54 14.18 2.85
CA ASN A 82 16.40 14.73 1.81
C ASN A 82 17.85 14.20 1.98
N THR A 83 18.71 14.42 0.98
CA THR A 83 20.12 14.00 1.02
C THR A 83 20.90 14.66 2.15
N GLN A 84 20.50 15.86 2.58
CA GLN A 84 21.12 16.58 3.68
C GLN A 84 21.05 15.82 5.00
N THR A 85 19.92 15.16 5.32
CA THR A 85 19.79 14.31 6.51
C THR A 85 20.84 13.20 6.53
N CYS A 86 21.06 12.54 5.39
CA CYS A 86 22.06 11.49 5.27
C CYS A 86 23.48 12.06 5.42
N MET A 87 23.75 13.18 4.74
CA MET A 87 25.08 13.80 4.73
C MET A 87 25.45 14.49 6.04
N ALA A 88 24.49 14.75 6.94
CA ALA A 88 24.77 15.28 8.28
C ALA A 88 25.79 14.42 9.06
N CYS A 89 25.77 13.10 8.86
CA CYS A 89 26.75 12.17 9.42
C CYS A 89 27.72 11.65 8.36
N HIS A 90 27.23 11.34 7.15
CA HIS A 90 28.04 10.68 6.13
C HIS A 90 29.12 11.55 5.46
N GLN A 91 29.19 12.84 5.82
CA GLN A 91 30.38 13.65 5.53
C GLN A 91 31.62 13.20 6.33
N GLN A 92 31.43 12.45 7.42
CA GLN A 92 32.50 11.95 8.29
C GLN A 92 32.48 10.42 8.42
N VAL A 93 31.29 9.82 8.43
CA VAL A 93 31.10 8.37 8.57
C VAL A 93 30.95 7.72 7.20
N GLN A 94 31.80 6.75 6.88
CA GLN A 94 31.74 6.03 5.59
C GLN A 94 31.80 7.01 4.39
N LYS A 95 32.47 8.15 4.56
CA LYS A 95 32.47 9.26 3.60
C LYS A 95 32.79 8.84 2.19
N ASP A 96 33.78 7.96 2.02
CA ASP A 96 34.28 7.53 0.72
C ASP A 96 33.59 6.25 0.20
N ASN A 97 32.60 5.72 0.92
CA ASN A 97 31.84 4.54 0.50
C ASN A 97 31.10 4.80 -0.82
N PRO A 98 31.44 4.10 -1.92
CA PRO A 98 30.87 4.37 -3.24
C PRO A 98 29.34 4.22 -3.28
N LYS A 99 28.73 3.44 -2.35
CA LYS A 99 27.27 3.33 -2.23
C LYS A 99 26.56 4.64 -1.90
N LEU A 100 27.30 5.62 -1.37
CA LEU A 100 26.78 6.94 -1.00
C LEU A 100 26.97 7.98 -2.10
N GLU A 101 27.66 7.67 -3.20
CA GLU A 101 27.86 8.59 -4.31
C GLU A 101 26.57 9.30 -4.79
N PRO A 102 25.41 8.62 -4.89
CA PRO A 102 24.16 9.27 -5.35
C PRO A 102 23.63 10.37 -4.42
N ILE A 103 24.07 10.41 -3.16
CA ILE A 103 23.58 11.38 -2.15
C ILE A 103 24.61 12.46 -1.82
N ARG A 104 25.79 12.45 -2.47
CA ARG A 104 26.87 13.42 -2.22
C ARG A 104 26.78 14.69 -3.08
N ALA A 105 25.98 14.67 -4.13
CA ALA A 105 25.82 15.79 -5.07
C ALA A 105 25.02 16.95 -4.46
#